data_AF-A0A927DRP8-F1
#
_entry.id   AF-A0A927DRP8-F1
#
_cell.length_a   1.000
_cell.length_b   1.000
_cell.length_c   1.000
_cell.angle_alpha   90.00
_cell.angle_beta   90.00
_cell.angle_gamma   90.00
#
_symmetry.space_group_name_H-M   'P 1'
#
loop_
_entity.id
_entity.type
_entity.pdbx_description
1 polymer ?
#
loop_
_entity_poly.entity_id
_entity_poly.type
_entity_poly.pdbx_seq_one_letter_code
_entity_poly.pdbx_strand_id
1 'polypeptide(L)'
;MNEVIDYFKDSTLPVFVVCITDGGISKTREIKEAIRRSANYPVFWKFVGLGGSNYGILERLDTFSDRRVDNSNFFAIDNFAHIKDEELYEKLLEEFKDWLGLAKRKALSDSSPR
;
A
#
# COMPACT_ATOMS: atom_id res chain seq x y z
N MET A 1 3.66 10.56 3.55
CA MET A 1 4.16 9.16 3.59
C MET A 1 5.29 8.99 4.59
N ASN A 2 6.42 9.70 4.46
CA ASN A 2 7.57 9.51 5.37
C ASN A 2 7.22 9.62 6.86
N GLU A 3 6.41 10.58 7.29
CA GLU A 3 6.00 10.70 8.70
C GLU A 3 5.26 9.46 9.23
N VAL A 4 4.36 8.88 8.42
CA VAL A 4 3.66 7.62 8.76
C VAL A 4 4.66 6.48 8.86
N ILE A 5 5.62 6.40 7.94
CA ILE A 5 6.68 5.39 7.97
C ILE A 5 7.50 5.54 9.25
N ASP A 6 7.94 6.75 9.56
CA ASP A 6 8.77 7.05 10.72
C ASP A 6 8.07 6.77 12.04
N TYR A 7 6.75 7.01 12.11
CA TYR A 7 5.93 6.72 13.28
C TYR A 7 5.72 5.21 13.48
N PHE A 8 5.49 4.45 12.41
CA PHE A 8 5.11 3.03 12.49
C PHE A 8 6.25 2.04 12.21
N LYS A 9 7.48 2.50 11.94
CA LYS A 9 8.62 1.62 11.62
C LYS A 9 8.90 0.56 12.69
N ASP A 10 8.61 0.87 13.95
CA ASP A 10 8.84 -0.01 15.11
C ASP A 10 7.54 -0.67 15.62
N SER A 11 6.45 -0.56 14.86
CA SER A 11 5.17 -1.18 15.21
C SER A 11 5.31 -2.71 15.27
N THR A 12 4.70 -3.35 16.27
CA THR A 12 4.58 -4.81 16.34
C THR A 12 3.31 -5.31 15.65
N LEU A 13 2.41 -4.39 15.28
CA LEU A 13 1.17 -4.68 14.58
C LEU A 13 1.24 -4.23 13.10
N PRO A 14 0.62 -4.98 12.18
CA PRO A 14 0.45 -4.55 10.79
C PRO A 14 -0.36 -3.25 10.70
N VAL A 15 0.11 -2.34 9.86
CA VAL A 15 -0.49 -1.03 9.61
C VAL A 15 -1.02 -1.01 8.18
N PHE A 16 -2.33 -0.79 8.05
CA PHE A 16 -3.02 -0.68 6.78
C PHE A 16 -3.38 0.78 6.52
N VAL A 17 -2.72 1.40 5.54
CA VAL A 17 -2.90 2.82 5.22
C VAL A 17 -3.70 2.93 3.92
N VAL A 18 -4.84 3.61 3.97
CA VAL A 18 -5.65 3.91 2.79
C VAL A 18 -5.38 5.34 2.34
N CYS A 19 -4.95 5.50 1.09
CA CYS A 19 -4.73 6.79 0.45
C CYS A 19 -5.75 7.00 -0.66
N ILE A 20 -6.58 8.03 -0.53
CA ILE A 20 -7.65 8.34 -1.48
C ILE A 20 -7.25 9.57 -2.30
N THR A 21 -7.45 9.53 -3.62
CA THR A 21 -7.07 10.61 -4.54
C THR A 21 -7.98 10.65 -5.77
N ASP A 22 -8.18 11.85 -6.31
CA ASP A 22 -8.85 12.11 -7.59
C ASP A 22 -7.86 12.12 -8.78
N GLY A 23 -6.56 11.91 -8.55
CA GLY A 23 -5.50 11.88 -9.56
C GLY A 23 -4.47 13.00 -9.39
N GLY A 24 -3.81 13.40 -10.50
CA GLY A 24 -2.90 14.56 -10.51
C GLY A 24 -1.56 14.37 -9.81
N ILE A 25 -1.09 13.13 -9.64
CA ILE A 25 0.12 12.82 -8.88
C ILE A 25 1.38 13.04 -9.75
N SER A 26 2.17 14.05 -9.41
CA SER A 26 3.40 14.41 -10.12
C SER A 26 4.69 13.89 -9.47
N LYS A 27 4.66 13.56 -8.16
CA LYS A 27 5.83 13.17 -7.36
C LYS A 27 6.13 11.66 -7.41
N THR A 28 6.30 11.16 -8.62
CA THR A 28 6.49 9.73 -8.92
C THR A 28 7.66 9.11 -8.15
N ARG A 29 8.81 9.78 -8.16
CA ARG A 29 10.05 9.24 -7.58
C ARG A 29 9.98 9.22 -6.06
N GLU A 30 9.50 10.29 -5.43
CA GLU A 30 9.39 10.34 -3.97
C GLU A 30 8.43 9.29 -3.42
N ILE A 31 7.30 9.05 -4.11
CA ILE A 31 6.34 8.02 -3.70
C ILE A 31 6.96 6.64 -3.86
N LYS A 32 7.62 6.34 -4.98
CA LYS A 32 8.31 5.07 -5.19
C LYS A 32 9.34 4.79 -4.10
N GLU A 33 10.18 5.78 -3.77
CA GLU A 33 11.18 5.65 -2.72
C GLU A 33 10.55 5.46 -1.33
N ALA A 34 9.43 6.14 -1.03
CA ALA A 34 8.71 5.95 0.22
C ALA A 34 8.11 4.53 0.32
N ILE A 35 7.50 4.01 -0.75
CA ILE A 35 6.98 2.65 -0.80
C ILE A 35 8.13 1.65 -0.61
N ARG A 36 9.21 1.78 -1.39
CA ARG A 36 10.42 0.96 -1.27
C ARG A 36 10.97 0.92 0.15
N ARG A 37 11.12 2.10 0.77
CA ARG A 37 11.58 2.24 2.16
C ARG A 37 10.65 1.50 3.11
N SER A 38 9.35 1.75 2.98
CA SER A 38 8.32 1.17 3.85
C SER A 38 8.15 -0.35 3.74
N ALA A 39 8.60 -0.98 2.64
CA ALA A 39 8.60 -2.43 2.47
C ALA A 39 9.50 -3.19 3.48
N ASN A 40 10.30 -2.46 4.25
CA ASN A 40 11.09 -2.98 5.37
C ASN A 40 10.34 -2.97 6.71
N TYR A 41 9.14 -2.37 6.77
CA TYR A 41 8.35 -2.15 7.98
C TYR A 41 6.96 -2.75 7.83
N PRO A 42 6.17 -2.90 8.91
CA PRO A 42 4.84 -3.50 8.85
C PRO A 42 3.79 -2.51 8.33
N VAL A 43 4.06 -1.84 7.21
CA VAL A 43 3.17 -0.85 6.60
C VAL A 43 2.77 -1.30 5.20
N PHE A 44 1.46 -1.37 4.95
CA PHE A 44 0.85 -1.62 3.65
C PHE A 44 0.07 -0.39 3.17
N TRP A 45 0.22 -0.05 1.89
CA TRP A 45 -0.41 1.12 1.27
C TRP A 45 -1.50 0.67 0.28
N LYS A 46 -2.75 1.05 0.53
CA LYS A 46 -3.85 0.89 -0.43
C LYS A 46 -4.18 2.23 -1.05
N PHE A 47 -3.90 2.40 -2.34
CA PHE A 47 -4.25 3.61 -3.09
C PHE A 47 -5.60 3.41 -3.77
N VAL A 48 -6.51 4.37 -3.57
CA VAL A 48 -7.86 4.37 -4.13
C VAL A 48 -8.03 5.62 -4.99
N GLY A 49 -8.20 5.43 -6.30
CA GLY A 49 -8.57 6.48 -7.22
C GLY A 49 -10.09 6.68 -7.24
N LEU A 50 -10.58 7.92 -7.10
CA LEU A 50 -12.02 8.22 -7.13
C LEU A 50 -12.38 9.18 -8.28
N GLY A 51 -13.26 8.72 -9.19
CA GLY A 51 -13.96 9.58 -10.15
C GLY A 51 -13.07 10.39 -11.11
N GLY A 52 -11.80 10.05 -11.20
CA GLY A 52 -10.79 10.75 -11.99
C GLY A 52 -10.23 9.89 -13.13
N SER A 53 -9.22 10.45 -13.81
CA SER A 53 -8.43 9.76 -14.82
C SER A 53 -6.96 10.20 -14.67
N ASN A 54 -6.04 9.55 -15.37
CA ASN A 54 -4.59 9.84 -15.28
C ASN A 54 -4.00 9.58 -13.88
N TYR A 55 -4.36 8.47 -13.25
CA TYR A 55 -3.71 8.00 -12.01
C TYR A 55 -2.22 7.69 -12.21
N GLY A 56 -1.82 7.46 -13.47
CA GLY A 56 -0.46 7.59 -13.96
C GLY A 56 0.50 6.64 -13.24
N ILE A 57 1.24 7.18 -12.29
CA ILE A 57 2.24 6.42 -11.54
C ILE A 57 1.63 5.41 -10.57
N LEU A 58 0.42 5.62 -10.05
CA LEU A 58 -0.20 4.71 -9.07
C LEU A 58 -0.42 3.31 -9.65
N GLU A 59 -0.85 3.20 -10.90
CA GLU A 59 -0.97 1.93 -11.62
C GLU A 59 0.37 1.21 -11.77
N ARG A 60 1.49 1.95 -11.81
CA ARG A 60 2.84 1.39 -11.96
C ARG A 60 3.53 1.12 -10.62
N LEU A 61 3.07 1.72 -9.53
CA LEU A 61 3.61 1.52 -8.19
C LEU A 61 3.18 0.17 -7.59
N ASP A 62 2.18 -0.45 -8.18
CA ASP A 62 1.73 -1.80 -7.87
C ASP A 62 2.73 -2.88 -8.34
N THR A 63 3.48 -2.64 -9.42
CA THR A 63 4.18 -3.72 -10.15
C THR A 63 5.71 -3.66 -10.10
N PHE A 64 6.30 -2.80 -9.26
CA PHE A 64 7.77 -2.71 -9.20
C PHE A 64 8.38 -3.72 -8.21
N SER A 65 9.38 -4.45 -8.69
CA SER A 65 10.04 -5.54 -7.96
C SER A 65 11.18 -5.11 -7.04
N ASP A 66 11.56 -3.83 -7.10
CA ASP A 66 12.72 -3.29 -6.41
C ASP A 66 12.40 -2.92 -4.94
N ARG A 67 11.85 -3.90 -4.20
CA ARG A 67 11.42 -3.79 -2.79
C ARG A 67 11.45 -5.15 -2.08
N ARG A 68 11.56 -5.16 -0.74
CA ARG A 68 11.72 -6.39 0.08
C ARG A 68 10.47 -7.27 0.11
N VAL A 69 9.30 -6.66 0.16
CA VAL A 69 7.98 -7.29 0.12
C VAL A 69 7.09 -6.37 -0.68
N ASP A 70 6.18 -6.94 -1.46
CA ASP A 70 5.11 -6.16 -2.07
C ASP A 70 4.20 -5.60 -0.98
N ASN A 71 4.19 -4.28 -0.79
CA ASN A 71 3.46 -3.63 0.29
C ASN A 71 2.56 -2.48 -0.20
N SER A 72 2.19 -2.48 -1.48
CA SER A 72 1.25 -1.48 -1.97
C SER A 72 0.38 -2.04 -3.08
N ASN A 73 -0.89 -1.66 -3.06
CA ASN A 73 -1.82 -1.96 -4.13
C ASN A 73 -2.62 -0.73 -4.55
N PHE A 74 -3.02 -0.68 -5.82
CA PHE A 74 -3.87 0.38 -6.37
C PHE A 74 -5.12 -0.18 -7.04
N PHE A 75 -6.26 0.47 -6.82
CA PHE A 75 -7.43 0.31 -7.66
C PHE A 75 -8.18 1.65 -7.82
N ALA A 76 -8.96 1.76 -8.89
CA ALA A 76 -9.81 2.91 -9.16
C ALA A 76 -11.30 2.55 -9.00
N ILE A 77 -12.10 3.53 -8.59
CA ILE A 77 -13.55 3.48 -8.53
C ILE A 77 -14.09 4.59 -9.43
N ASP A 78 -14.66 4.21 -10.58
CA ASP A 78 -15.19 5.16 -11.55
C ASP A 78 -16.45 5.87 -11.01
N ASN A 79 -17.30 5.14 -10.28
CA ASN A 79 -18.52 5.67 -9.72
C ASN A 79 -18.74 5.21 -8.28
N PHE A 80 -18.19 5.98 -7.34
CA PHE A 80 -18.30 5.69 -5.91
C PHE A 80 -19.74 5.63 -5.40
N ALA A 81 -20.68 6.34 -6.04
CA ALA A 81 -22.08 6.33 -5.61
C ALA A 81 -22.80 5.00 -5.90
N HIS A 82 -22.23 4.13 -6.73
CA HIS A 82 -22.87 2.89 -7.18
C HIS A 82 -22.09 1.62 -6.84
N ILE A 83 -20.90 1.73 -6.25
CA ILE A 83 -20.17 0.56 -5.76
C ILE A 83 -20.89 -0.02 -4.54
N LYS A 84 -21.01 -1.35 -4.48
CA LYS A 84 -21.54 -2.03 -3.29
C LYS A 84 -20.50 -2.07 -2.19
N ASP A 85 -20.93 -2.07 -0.94
CA ASP A 85 -20.03 -2.17 0.21
C ASP A 85 -19.17 -3.43 0.14
N GLU A 86 -19.74 -4.57 -0.24
CA GLU A 86 -18.99 -5.83 -0.35
C GLU A 86 -17.87 -5.72 -1.39
N GLU A 87 -18.18 -5.15 -2.55
CA GLU A 87 -17.20 -4.95 -3.62
C GLU A 87 -16.10 -3.96 -3.19
N LEU A 88 -16.46 -2.89 -2.48
CA LEU A 88 -15.51 -1.93 -1.92
C LEU A 88 -14.57 -2.62 -0.92
N TYR A 89 -15.10 -3.41 0.01
CA TYR A 89 -14.28 -4.13 1.00
C TYR A 89 -13.40 -5.20 0.36
N GLU A 90 -13.89 -5.92 -0.65
CA GLU A 90 -13.10 -6.87 -1.42
C GLU A 90 -11.89 -6.19 -2.08
N LYS A 91 -12.10 -5.09 -2.81
CA LYS A 91 -11.03 -4.32 -3.45
C LYS A 91 -10.07 -3.69 -2.44
N LEU A 92 -10.58 -3.17 -1.32
CA LEU A 92 -9.75 -2.64 -0.24
C LEU A 92 -8.84 -3.71 0.38
N LEU A 93 -9.32 -4.94 0.55
CA LEU A 93 -8.57 -6.01 1.20
C LEU A 93 -7.77 -6.91 0.25
N GLU A 94 -7.92 -6.70 -1.07
CA GLU A 94 -7.11 -7.35 -2.10
C GLU A 94 -5.61 -7.14 -1.82
N GLU A 95 -4.81 -8.20 -1.99
CA GLU A 95 -3.37 -8.29 -1.69
C GLU A 95 -2.94 -8.06 -0.23
N PHE A 96 -3.71 -7.31 0.57
CA PHE A 96 -3.41 -7.08 1.98
C PHE A 96 -3.36 -8.40 2.76
N LYS A 97 -4.27 -9.33 2.48
CA LYS A 97 -4.31 -10.65 3.15
C LYS A 97 -3.02 -11.46 2.88
N ASP A 98 -2.54 -11.46 1.65
CA ASP A 98 -1.34 -12.19 1.26
C ASP A 98 -0.08 -11.52 1.82
N TRP A 99 -0.03 -10.18 1.73
CA TRP A 99 1.01 -9.38 2.38
C TRP A 99 1.06 -9.63 3.88
N LEU A 100 -0.08 -9.66 4.57
CA LEU A 100 -0.17 -9.89 6.01
C LEU A 100 0.46 -11.24 6.40
N GLY A 101 0.23 -12.28 5.58
CA GLY A 101 0.88 -13.57 5.75
C GLY A 101 2.40 -13.51 5.58
N LEU A 102 2.88 -12.81 4.54
CA LEU A 102 4.30 -12.62 4.28
C LEU A 102 4.99 -11.79 5.38
N ALA A 103 4.38 -10.69 5.79
CA ALA A 103 4.90 -9.78 6.80
C ALA A 103 5.06 -10.48 8.15
N LYS A 104 4.06 -11.27 8.59
CA LYS A 104 4.15 -12.09 9.80
C LYS A 104 5.30 -13.10 9.74
N ARG A 105 5.45 -13.82 8.62
CA ARG A 105 6.56 -14.77 8.45
C ARG A 105 7.93 -14.10 8.52
N LYS A 106 8.09 -12.92 7.89
CA LYS A 106 9.35 -12.17 7.91
C LYS A 106 9.66 -11.55 9.28
N ALA A 107 8.65 -11.07 10.00
CA ALA A 107 8.83 -10.59 11.36
C ALA A 107 9.34 -11.71 12.29
N LEU A 108 8.82 -12.94 12.12
CA LEU A 108 9.30 -14.12 12.84
C LEU A 108 10.75 -14.48 12.46
N SER A 109 11.13 -14.40 11.18
CA SER A 109 12.51 -14.71 10.76
C SER A 109 13.53 -13.66 11.23
N ASP A 110 13.15 -12.38 11.23
CA ASP A 110 14.03 -11.28 11.67
C ASP A 110 14.19 -11.22 13.21
N SER A 111 13.32 -11.93 13.95
CA SER A 111 13.37 -12.06 15.42
C SER A 111 14.24 -13.23 15.93
N SER A 112 14.91 -13.97 15.06
CA SER A 112 15.93 -14.93 15.52
C SER A 112 17.09 -14.18 16.20
N PRO A 113 17.55 -14.62 17.38
CA PRO A 113 18.56 -13.90 18.14
C PRO A 113 19.85 -13.79 17.31
N ARG A 114 20.32 -12.55 17.12
CA ARG A 114 21.70 -12.27 16.72
C ARG A 114 22.64 -12.55 17.88
#